data_AF-A0AAN8WDT0-F1
#
_entry.id   AF-A0AAN8WDT0-F1
#
_cell.length_a   1.000
_cell.length_b   1.000
_cell.length_c   1.000
_cell.angle_alpha   90.00
_cell.angle_beta   90.00
_cell.angle_gamma   90.00
#
_symmetry.space_group_name_H-M   'P 1'
#
loop_
_entity.id
_entity.type
_entity.pdbx_description
1 polymer ?
#
loop_
_entity_poly.entity_id
_entity_poly.type
_entity_poly.pdbx_seq_one_letter_code
_entity_poly.pdbx_strand_id
1 'polypeptide(L)'
;MQALVALSTSADETVFARPRNSNTAQPKHSYRDRLKIKAFTLKLSISIARKSLPETLTLLFLPRIDGTPLEINDSNIRSDSPTFVLLHRVVLVKTRNGDVLYGSRERVGVCEGARFEVYLNEEKVLKGFFRQDEDEEWKVECECVLEKEMIGVSVSEAEVSVGVEGHVALNARMEMVVKRKKKMRIHFLGLEEIPEEREVAEGEMGSDGGD
;
A
#
# COMPACT_ATOMS: atom_id res chain seq x y z
N MET A 1 -2.39 85.35 31.63
CA MET A 1 -0.94 85.49 31.37
C MET A 1 -0.31 84.10 31.42
N GLN A 2 0.61 83.81 30.49
CA GLN A 2 1.43 82.60 30.30
C GLN A 2 0.63 81.37 29.78
N ALA A 3 0.67 81.03 28.49
CA ALA A 3 1.75 80.46 27.66
C ALA A 3 2.18 79.05 28.12
N LEU A 4 2.00 78.02 27.28
CA LEU A 4 3.10 77.28 26.64
C LEU A 4 2.67 75.95 25.96
N VAL A 5 3.28 75.78 24.78
CA VAL A 5 3.64 74.58 23.98
C VAL A 5 2.62 73.55 23.48
N ALA A 6 2.76 73.35 22.16
CA ALA A 6 2.28 72.28 21.31
C ALA A 6 2.87 70.91 21.66
N LEU A 7 2.13 69.85 21.32
CA LEU A 7 2.71 68.64 20.74
C LEU A 7 1.75 68.07 19.68
N SER A 8 2.29 67.92 18.47
CA SER A 8 1.72 67.21 17.33
C SER A 8 1.48 65.74 17.66
N THR A 9 0.27 65.22 17.44
CA THR A 9 0.02 63.79 17.45
C THR A 9 -0.08 63.30 16.02
N SER A 10 1.07 62.92 15.47
CA SER A 10 1.16 62.00 14.33
C SER A 10 1.06 60.59 14.89
N ALA A 11 0.01 59.87 14.53
CA ALA A 11 -0.11 58.43 14.74
C ALA A 11 -0.73 57.82 13.48
N ASP A 12 0.04 57.88 12.39
CA ASP A 12 -0.13 56.99 11.25
C ASP A 12 0.84 55.83 11.44
N GLU A 13 0.34 54.70 11.92
CA GLU A 13 0.88 53.38 11.60
C GLU A 13 -0.12 52.32 12.07
N THR A 14 -1.17 52.14 11.27
CA THR A 14 -1.98 50.94 11.39
C THR A 14 -1.19 49.82 10.72
N VAL A 15 -0.45 49.05 11.51
CA VAL A 15 0.17 47.80 11.04
C VAL A 15 -0.94 46.79 10.80
N PHE A 16 -1.58 46.89 9.64
CA PHE A 16 -2.34 45.79 9.07
C PHE A 16 -1.33 44.69 8.74
N ALA A 17 -1.23 43.71 9.64
CA ALA A 17 -0.65 42.42 9.33
C ALA A 17 -1.37 41.89 8.09
N ARG A 18 -0.68 41.92 6.94
CA ARG A 18 -1.16 41.31 5.70
C ARG A 18 -1.47 39.84 6.00
N PRO A 19 -2.68 39.34 5.73
CA PRO A 19 -2.89 37.91 5.71
C PRO A 19 -1.93 37.36 4.65
N ARG A 20 -1.00 36.52 5.09
CA ARG A 20 -0.15 35.72 4.21
C ARG A 20 -1.10 34.79 3.47
N ASN A 21 -1.58 35.24 2.31
CA ASN A 21 -2.42 34.44 1.44
C ASN A 21 -1.54 33.35 0.83
N SER A 22 -1.27 32.30 1.60
CA SER A 22 -0.81 31.03 1.05
C SER A 22 -2.01 30.43 0.32
N ASN A 23 -2.23 30.89 -0.91
CA ASN A 23 -2.87 30.10 -1.94
C ASN A 23 -1.92 28.92 -2.24
N THR A 24 -1.83 27.98 -1.30
CA THR A 24 -1.55 26.60 -1.64
C THR A 24 -2.77 26.17 -2.45
N ALA A 25 -2.61 26.17 -3.77
CA ALA A 25 -3.52 25.51 -4.67
C ALA A 25 -3.62 24.05 -4.21
N GLN A 26 -4.63 23.77 -3.37
CA GLN A 26 -5.08 22.41 -3.15
C GLN A 26 -5.51 21.92 -4.53
N PRO A 27 -4.94 20.83 -5.07
CA PRO A 27 -5.50 20.23 -6.27
C PRO A 27 -6.95 19.87 -5.93
N LYS A 28 -7.89 20.61 -6.53
CA LYS A 28 -9.31 20.32 -6.43
C LYS A 28 -9.57 19.11 -7.30
N HIS A 29 -9.18 17.92 -6.82
CA HIS A 29 -9.69 16.68 -7.40
C HIS A 29 -11.20 16.73 -7.25
N SER A 30 -11.89 16.90 -8.37
CA SER A 30 -13.33 17.00 -8.38
C SER A 30 -13.87 15.61 -8.00
N TYR A 31 -15.02 15.55 -7.33
CA TYR A 31 -15.69 14.27 -7.04
C TYR A 31 -16.00 13.45 -8.30
N ARG A 32 -15.90 14.06 -9.49
CA ARG A 32 -16.07 13.39 -10.79
C ARG A 32 -14.84 12.60 -11.22
N ASP A 33 -13.69 12.83 -10.58
CA ASP A 33 -12.39 12.27 -10.98
C ASP A 33 -12.06 11.03 -10.12
N ARG A 34 -13.08 10.46 -9.46
CA ARG A 34 -12.93 9.34 -8.53
C ARG A 34 -13.55 8.08 -9.09
N LEU A 35 -12.84 6.98 -8.95
CA LEU A 35 -13.36 5.66 -9.23
C LEU A 35 -14.27 5.22 -8.09
N LYS A 36 -15.57 5.10 -8.37
CA LYS A 36 -16.58 4.62 -7.42
C LYS A 36 -16.71 3.11 -7.51
N ILE A 37 -16.02 2.42 -6.60
CA ILE A 37 -16.04 0.97 -6.46
C ILE A 37 -17.27 0.55 -5.64
N LYS A 38 -18.08 -0.35 -6.20
CA LYS A 38 -19.22 -0.98 -5.53
C LYS A 38 -18.86 -2.29 -4.85
N ALA A 39 -17.90 -3.01 -5.42
CA ALA A 39 -17.44 -4.27 -4.89
C ALA A 39 -16.02 -4.56 -5.39
N PHE A 40 -15.19 -5.10 -4.49
CA PHE A 40 -13.89 -5.64 -4.81
C PHE A 40 -13.96 -7.16 -4.68
N THR A 41 -13.62 -7.89 -5.73
CA THR A 41 -13.72 -9.36 -5.76
C THR A 41 -12.36 -9.96 -6.06
N LEU A 42 -12.01 -11.03 -5.35
CA LEU A 42 -10.80 -11.81 -5.57
C LEU A 42 -11.17 -13.28 -5.76
N LYS A 43 -10.86 -13.83 -6.92
CA LYS A 43 -10.96 -15.27 -7.20
C LYS A 43 -9.57 -15.88 -7.10
N LEU A 44 -9.45 -16.94 -6.32
CA LEU A 44 -8.23 -17.73 -6.18
C LEU A 44 -8.48 -19.13 -6.75
N SER A 45 -7.65 -19.55 -7.70
CA SER A 45 -7.66 -20.93 -8.20
C SER A 45 -6.74 -21.79 -7.36
N ILE A 46 -7.35 -22.71 -6.60
CA ILE A 46 -6.63 -23.55 -5.65
C ILE A 46 -6.21 -24.84 -6.33
N SER A 47 -4.89 -25.08 -6.38
CA SER A 47 -4.32 -26.30 -6.94
C SER A 47 -4.22 -27.43 -5.91
N ILE A 48 -3.99 -27.07 -4.62
CA ILE A 48 -3.91 -28.02 -3.51
C ILE A 48 -4.56 -27.38 -2.28
N ALA A 49 -5.52 -28.06 -1.64
CA ALA A 49 -6.12 -27.63 -0.38
C ALA A 49 -6.05 -28.76 0.66
N ARG A 50 -5.05 -28.74 1.53
CA ARG A 50 -4.93 -29.61 2.72
C ARG A 50 -5.52 -28.96 3.98
N LYS A 51 -5.70 -27.64 3.96
CA LYS A 51 -6.38 -26.85 5.00
C LYS A 51 -7.51 -26.04 4.38
N SER A 52 -8.52 -25.72 5.18
CA SER A 52 -9.55 -24.77 4.76
C SER A 52 -8.96 -23.37 4.66
N LEU A 53 -9.31 -22.67 3.59
CA LEU A 53 -9.08 -21.25 3.46
C LEU A 53 -9.96 -20.46 4.46
N PRO A 54 -9.50 -19.28 4.92
CA PRO A 54 -10.24 -18.46 5.87
C PRO A 54 -11.55 -17.95 5.27
N GLU A 55 -12.46 -17.52 6.14
CA GLU A 55 -13.72 -16.91 5.72
C GLU A 55 -13.55 -15.47 5.25
N THR A 56 -12.46 -14.82 5.62
CA THR A 56 -12.18 -13.41 5.28
C THR A 56 -10.73 -13.19 4.89
N LEU A 57 -10.53 -12.24 3.97
CA LEU A 57 -9.23 -11.66 3.64
C LEU A 57 -9.22 -10.19 4.01
N THR A 58 -8.02 -9.62 4.18
CA THR A 58 -7.86 -8.18 4.43
C THR A 58 -7.40 -7.49 3.15
N LEU A 59 -8.19 -6.55 2.65
CA LEU A 59 -7.81 -5.59 1.62
C LEU A 59 -7.34 -4.31 2.31
N LEU A 60 -6.05 -3.98 2.20
CA LEU A 60 -5.44 -2.82 2.84
C LEU A 60 -5.14 -1.74 1.80
N PHE A 61 -5.73 -0.56 1.95
CA PHE A 61 -5.35 0.64 1.21
C PHE A 61 -4.20 1.36 1.93
N LEU A 62 -3.15 1.69 1.18
CA LEU A 62 -1.94 2.30 1.73
C LEU A 62 -2.12 3.82 1.96
N PRO A 63 -1.28 4.43 2.83
CA PRO A 63 -1.21 5.87 2.99
C PRO A 63 -0.88 6.57 1.66
N ARG A 64 -1.45 7.77 1.48
CA ARG A 64 -1.44 8.54 0.24
C ARG A 64 -0.69 9.84 0.48
N ILE A 65 0.56 9.90 0.01
CA ILE A 65 1.47 11.05 0.25
C ILE A 65 0.98 12.31 -0.48
N ASP A 66 0.28 12.14 -1.59
CA ASP A 66 -0.32 13.21 -2.39
C ASP A 66 -1.56 13.86 -1.74
N GLY A 67 -2.01 13.34 -0.59
CA GLY A 67 -3.20 13.84 0.09
C GLY A 67 -4.51 13.47 -0.61
N THR A 68 -4.46 12.55 -1.59
CA THR A 68 -5.66 12.15 -2.32
C THR A 68 -6.71 11.54 -1.39
N PRO A 69 -8.00 11.89 -1.59
CA PRO A 69 -9.08 11.39 -0.77
C PRO A 69 -9.33 9.91 -1.03
N LEU A 70 -9.68 9.19 0.03
CA LEU A 70 -10.19 7.82 -0.02
C LEU A 70 -11.50 7.80 0.76
N GLU A 71 -12.52 7.17 0.22
CA GLU A 71 -13.83 7.04 0.88
C GLU A 71 -14.19 5.58 1.08
N ILE A 72 -14.74 5.24 2.24
CA ILE A 72 -15.34 3.93 2.53
C ILE A 72 -16.75 4.17 3.04
N ASN A 73 -17.75 3.59 2.37
CA ASN A 73 -19.17 3.79 2.70
C ASN A 73 -19.52 5.29 2.87
N ASP A 74 -19.09 6.09 1.90
CA ASP A 74 -19.30 7.54 1.85
C ASP A 74 -18.61 8.35 2.99
N SER A 75 -17.76 7.70 3.80
CA SER A 75 -16.95 8.34 4.85
C SER A 75 -15.51 8.58 4.38
N ASN A 76 -15.01 9.80 4.56
CA ASN A 76 -13.65 10.18 4.16
C ASN A 76 -12.60 9.61 5.11
N ILE A 77 -11.55 9.01 4.55
CA ILE A 77 -10.43 8.41 5.24
C ILE A 77 -9.21 9.32 5.12
N ARG A 78 -8.54 9.58 6.24
CA ARG A 78 -7.32 10.39 6.29
C ARG A 78 -6.22 9.79 5.40
N SER A 79 -5.54 10.66 4.67
CA SER A 79 -4.46 10.31 3.73
C SER A 79 -3.21 9.74 4.41
N ASP A 80 -2.94 10.14 5.64
CA ASP A 80 -1.76 9.72 6.42
C ASP A 80 -1.88 8.35 7.08
N SER A 81 -3.08 7.76 7.09
CA SER A 81 -3.34 6.46 7.71
C SER A 81 -3.69 5.38 6.68
N PRO A 82 -3.20 4.13 6.85
CA PRO A 82 -3.72 3.00 6.11
C PRO A 82 -5.17 2.73 6.54
N THR A 83 -5.95 2.11 5.67
CA THR A 83 -7.29 1.64 6.03
C THR A 83 -7.55 0.29 5.41
N PHE A 84 -8.38 -0.51 6.06
CA PHE A 84 -8.67 -1.87 5.61
C PHE A 84 -10.16 -2.08 5.35
N VAL A 85 -10.43 -3.02 4.46
CA VAL A 85 -11.74 -3.55 4.08
C VAL A 85 -11.64 -5.08 4.14
N LEU A 86 -12.73 -5.75 4.51
CA LEU A 86 -12.75 -7.21 4.55
C LEU A 86 -13.33 -7.77 3.25
N LEU A 87 -12.66 -8.77 2.68
CA LEU A 87 -13.21 -9.57 1.59
C LEU A 87 -13.76 -10.86 2.18
N HIS A 88 -15.07 -11.06 2.08
CA HIS A 88 -15.75 -12.24 2.61
C HIS A 88 -15.80 -13.35 1.58
N ARG A 89 -15.53 -14.59 2.01
CA ARG A 89 -15.65 -15.79 1.18
C ARG A 89 -17.09 -15.97 0.72
N VAL A 90 -17.28 -16.11 -0.58
CA VAL A 90 -18.59 -16.32 -1.20
C VAL A 90 -18.82 -17.82 -1.39
N VAL A 91 -19.77 -18.38 -0.64
CA VAL A 91 -20.02 -19.84 -0.59
C VAL A 91 -21.08 -20.29 -1.61
N LEU A 92 -21.93 -19.38 -2.08
CA LEU A 92 -23.12 -19.71 -2.89
C LEU A 92 -22.85 -19.80 -4.40
N VAL A 93 -21.65 -19.44 -4.86
CA VAL A 93 -21.32 -19.43 -6.29
C VAL A 93 -20.77 -20.81 -6.66
N LYS A 94 -21.40 -21.46 -7.65
CA LYS A 94 -20.82 -22.66 -8.29
C LYS A 94 -19.57 -22.25 -9.05
N THR A 95 -18.43 -22.28 -8.38
CA THR A 95 -17.14 -22.07 -9.00
C THR A 95 -16.65 -23.38 -9.64
N ARG A 96 -15.65 -23.32 -10.53
CA ARG A 96 -15.01 -24.54 -11.02
C ARG A 96 -14.40 -25.28 -9.83
N ASN A 97 -14.39 -26.62 -9.84
CA ASN A 97 -13.89 -27.42 -8.73
C ASN A 97 -12.51 -26.92 -8.25
N GLY A 98 -12.46 -26.29 -7.08
CA GLY A 98 -11.24 -25.76 -6.46
C GLY A 98 -11.13 -24.24 -6.41
N ASP A 99 -11.89 -23.48 -7.20
CA ASP A 99 -11.85 -22.02 -7.16
C ASP A 99 -12.57 -21.46 -5.91
N VAL A 100 -11.96 -20.47 -5.25
CA VAL A 100 -12.56 -19.77 -4.11
C VAL A 100 -12.72 -18.29 -4.42
N LEU A 101 -13.90 -17.75 -4.15
CA LEU A 101 -14.24 -16.36 -4.41
C LEU A 101 -14.36 -15.58 -3.10
N TYR A 102 -13.83 -14.37 -3.06
CA TYR A 102 -13.98 -13.42 -1.97
C TYR A 102 -14.51 -12.10 -2.51
N GLY A 103 -15.35 -11.41 -1.74
CA GLY A 103 -15.93 -10.12 -2.15
C GLY A 103 -16.06 -9.14 -0.98
N SER A 104 -15.79 -7.87 -1.22
CA SER A 104 -16.13 -6.77 -0.29
C SER A 104 -17.62 -6.48 -0.31
N ARG A 105 -18.11 -5.88 0.77
CA ARG A 105 -19.48 -5.33 0.86
C ARG A 105 -19.49 -3.81 0.82
N GLU A 106 -18.34 -3.23 1.12
CA GLU A 106 -18.11 -1.80 1.26
C GLU A 106 -17.98 -1.14 -0.10
N ARG A 107 -18.58 0.04 -0.21
CA ARG A 107 -18.36 0.95 -1.34
C ARG A 107 -17.09 1.73 -1.08
N VAL A 108 -16.23 1.85 -2.07
CA VAL A 108 -14.95 2.55 -1.94
C VAL A 108 -14.83 3.61 -3.03
N GLY A 109 -14.48 4.84 -2.65
CA GLY A 109 -14.12 5.89 -3.59
C GLY A 109 -12.61 6.09 -3.61
N VAL A 110 -11.95 5.83 -4.74
CA VAL A 110 -10.49 6.00 -4.89
C VAL A 110 -10.14 7.03 -5.97
N CYS A 111 -9.00 7.70 -5.80
CA CYS A 111 -8.38 8.51 -6.84
C CYS A 111 -7.33 7.70 -7.61
N GLU A 112 -6.86 8.28 -8.72
CA GLU A 112 -5.71 7.75 -9.46
C GLU A 112 -4.50 7.64 -8.54
N GLY A 113 -3.71 6.59 -8.72
CA GLY A 113 -2.52 6.31 -7.91
C GLY A 113 -2.80 5.59 -6.60
N ALA A 114 -4.08 5.40 -6.22
CA ALA A 114 -4.44 4.66 -5.02
C ALA A 114 -3.88 3.23 -5.06
N ARG A 115 -3.20 2.83 -3.99
CA ARG A 115 -2.53 1.52 -3.87
C ARG A 115 -3.21 0.66 -2.82
N PHE A 116 -3.21 -0.64 -3.07
CA PHE A 116 -3.75 -1.62 -2.15
C PHE A 116 -2.89 -2.88 -2.07
N GLU A 117 -3.09 -3.62 -1.00
CA GLU A 117 -2.49 -4.92 -0.74
C GLU A 117 -3.58 -5.88 -0.26
N VAL A 118 -3.50 -7.17 -0.61
CA VAL A 118 -4.38 -8.18 -0.02
C VAL A 118 -3.56 -9.15 0.80
N TYR A 119 -4.08 -9.45 1.98
CA TYR A 119 -3.49 -10.35 2.95
C TYR A 119 -4.39 -11.56 3.15
N LEU A 120 -3.77 -12.72 3.10
CA LEU A 120 -4.34 -13.97 3.56
C LEU A 120 -3.74 -14.27 4.93
N ASN A 121 -4.56 -14.10 5.99
CA ASN A 121 -4.06 -14.05 7.36
C ASN A 121 -2.98 -12.96 7.51
N GLU A 122 -1.75 -13.34 7.88
CA GLU A 122 -0.61 -12.43 8.06
C GLU A 122 0.30 -12.34 6.83
N GLU A 123 0.01 -13.12 5.78
CA GLU A 123 0.84 -13.15 4.57
C GLU A 123 0.28 -12.24 3.49
N LYS A 124 1.08 -11.29 3.03
CA LYS A 124 0.75 -10.47 1.86
C LYS A 124 0.85 -11.32 0.61
N VAL A 125 -0.27 -11.46 -0.11
CA VAL A 125 -0.36 -12.32 -1.29
C VAL A 125 -0.25 -11.53 -2.59
N LEU A 126 -0.77 -10.29 -2.59
CA LEU A 126 -0.78 -9.42 -3.76
C LEU A 126 -0.67 -7.95 -3.37
N LYS A 127 -0.19 -7.16 -4.32
CA LYS A 127 -0.31 -5.70 -4.31
C LYS A 127 -0.96 -5.26 -5.62
N GLY A 128 -1.61 -4.11 -5.60
CA GLY A 128 -2.14 -3.51 -6.80
C GLY A 128 -2.30 -2.00 -6.67
N PHE A 129 -2.63 -1.37 -7.79
CA PHE A 129 -2.89 0.06 -7.83
C PHE A 129 -3.85 0.41 -8.96
N PHE A 130 -4.52 1.55 -8.79
CA PHE A 130 -5.43 2.12 -9.77
C PHE A 130 -4.75 3.23 -10.54
N ARG A 131 -4.93 3.26 -11.85
CA ARG A 131 -4.45 4.33 -12.72
C ARG A 131 -5.44 4.65 -13.81
N GLN A 132 -5.32 5.81 -14.42
CA GLN A 132 -5.95 6.10 -15.71
C GLN A 132 -4.91 5.94 -16.83
N ASP A 133 -5.36 5.72 -18.05
CA ASP A 133 -4.51 5.78 -19.23
C ASP A 133 -4.68 7.12 -19.96
N GLU A 134 -4.11 7.22 -21.17
CA GLU A 134 -4.15 8.44 -21.99
C GLU A 134 -5.58 8.83 -22.41
N ASP A 135 -6.50 7.86 -22.42
CA ASP A 135 -7.92 8.04 -22.76
C ASP A 135 -8.80 8.26 -21.51
N GLU A 136 -8.19 8.51 -20.35
CA GLU A 136 -8.83 8.65 -19.03
C GLU A 136 -9.58 7.37 -18.57
N GLU A 137 -9.31 6.21 -19.20
CA GLU A 137 -9.92 4.95 -18.83
C GLU A 137 -9.24 4.34 -17.60
N TRP A 138 -10.04 3.95 -16.62
CA TRP A 138 -9.54 3.33 -15.40
C TRP A 138 -8.97 1.94 -15.65
N LYS A 139 -7.81 1.68 -15.07
CA LYS A 139 -7.14 0.37 -15.06
C LYS A 139 -6.77 -0.01 -13.64
N VAL A 140 -6.80 -1.32 -13.39
CA VAL A 140 -6.27 -1.94 -12.17
C VAL A 140 -5.10 -2.82 -12.56
N GLU A 141 -3.96 -2.63 -11.91
CA GLU A 141 -2.79 -3.49 -12.07
C GLU A 141 -2.54 -4.23 -10.77
N CYS A 142 -2.20 -5.52 -10.88
CA CYS A 142 -1.94 -6.39 -9.74
C CYS A 142 -0.66 -7.19 -9.97
N GLU A 143 0.07 -7.44 -8.89
CA GLU A 143 1.29 -8.24 -8.89
C GLU A 143 1.27 -9.20 -7.70
N CYS A 144 1.58 -10.48 -7.94
CA CYS A 144 1.83 -11.45 -6.88
C CYS A 144 3.13 -11.08 -6.14
N VAL A 145 3.06 -11.01 -4.82
CA VAL A 145 4.20 -10.69 -3.93
C VAL A 145 4.36 -11.71 -2.81
N LEU A 146 3.79 -12.90 -3.01
CA LEU A 146 3.88 -14.01 -2.07
C LEU A 146 5.35 -14.41 -1.86
N GLU A 147 5.85 -14.28 -0.63
CA GLU A 147 7.26 -14.56 -0.31
C GLU A 147 7.53 -16.01 0.10
N LYS A 148 6.51 -16.69 0.61
CA LYS A 148 6.57 -18.05 1.12
C LYS A 148 5.37 -18.83 0.63
N GLU A 149 5.55 -20.14 0.46
CA GLU A 149 4.42 -21.01 0.15
C GLU A 149 3.53 -21.15 1.40
N MET A 150 2.22 -21.00 1.23
CA MET A 150 1.27 -21.10 2.33
C MET A 150 1.18 -22.56 2.78
N ILE A 151 1.27 -22.80 4.08
CA ILE A 151 1.29 -24.17 4.61
C ILE A 151 -0.08 -24.84 4.41
N GLY A 152 -0.16 -25.76 3.45
CA GLY A 152 -1.33 -26.59 3.20
C GLY A 152 -2.36 -25.98 2.23
N VAL A 153 -2.04 -24.87 1.58
CA VAL A 153 -2.83 -24.32 0.47
C VAL A 153 -1.87 -23.87 -0.62
N SER A 154 -2.05 -24.37 -1.84
CA SER A 154 -1.33 -23.89 -3.01
C SER A 154 -2.33 -23.22 -3.95
N VAL A 155 -2.05 -21.96 -4.30
CA VAL A 155 -2.84 -21.16 -5.25
C VAL A 155 -2.03 -21.09 -6.54
N SER A 156 -2.62 -21.45 -7.68
CA SER A 156 -1.95 -21.34 -8.98
C SER A 156 -2.18 -19.98 -9.63
N GLU A 157 -3.32 -19.37 -9.38
CA GLU A 157 -3.74 -18.16 -10.08
C GLU A 157 -4.66 -17.30 -9.20
N ALA A 158 -4.59 -15.98 -9.42
CA ALA A 158 -5.48 -15.01 -8.82
C ALA A 158 -6.07 -14.10 -9.90
N GLU A 159 -7.37 -13.80 -9.76
CA GLU A 159 -8.08 -12.80 -10.56
C GLU A 159 -8.74 -11.79 -9.63
N VAL A 160 -8.36 -10.52 -9.79
CA VAL A 160 -8.98 -9.38 -9.12
C VAL A 160 -10.01 -8.78 -10.08
N SER A 161 -11.24 -8.63 -9.61
CA SER A 161 -12.33 -7.97 -10.33
C SER A 161 -12.90 -6.84 -9.49
N VAL A 162 -12.94 -5.63 -10.03
CA VAL A 162 -13.43 -4.42 -9.36
C VAL A 162 -14.70 -3.97 -10.05
N GLY A 163 -15.83 -4.12 -9.37
CA GLY A 163 -17.13 -3.65 -9.83
C GLY A 163 -17.25 -2.14 -9.60
N VAL A 164 -17.48 -1.37 -10.67
CA VAL A 164 -17.49 0.10 -10.66
C VAL A 164 -18.89 0.62 -10.95
N GLU A 165 -19.25 1.75 -10.35
CA GLU A 165 -20.49 2.46 -10.66
C GLU A 165 -20.43 3.17 -12.01
N GLY A 166 -21.30 2.81 -12.96
CA GLY A 166 -21.41 3.51 -14.25
C GLY A 166 -20.34 3.14 -15.28
N HIS A 167 -19.46 2.19 -14.97
CA HIS A 167 -18.39 1.71 -15.87
C HIS A 167 -18.36 0.18 -15.93
N VAL A 168 -17.64 -0.35 -16.92
CA VAL A 168 -17.30 -1.78 -17.02
C VAL A 168 -16.40 -2.17 -15.83
N ALA A 169 -16.55 -3.39 -15.33
CA ALA A 169 -15.70 -3.89 -14.25
C ALA A 169 -14.23 -3.96 -14.68
N LEU A 170 -13.33 -3.54 -13.80
CA LEU A 170 -11.88 -3.63 -14.03
C LEU A 170 -11.40 -5.01 -13.61
N ASN A 171 -10.54 -5.65 -14.41
CA ASN A 171 -10.05 -7.00 -14.12
C ASN A 171 -8.53 -7.07 -14.26
N ALA A 172 -7.87 -7.79 -13.34
CA ALA A 172 -6.46 -8.13 -13.41
C ALA A 172 -6.28 -9.60 -13.04
N ARG A 173 -5.64 -10.36 -13.94
CA ARG A 173 -5.37 -11.80 -13.78
C ARG A 173 -3.87 -12.03 -13.70
N MET A 174 -3.43 -12.90 -12.78
CA MET A 174 -2.02 -13.14 -12.55
C MET A 174 -1.73 -14.54 -12.02
N GLU A 175 -0.55 -15.06 -12.35
CA GLU A 175 -0.04 -16.32 -11.80
C GLU A 175 0.48 -16.11 -10.37
N MET A 176 0.18 -17.06 -9.49
CA MET A 176 0.60 -17.02 -8.10
C MET A 176 1.92 -17.74 -7.90
N VAL A 177 3.02 -16.99 -8.03
CA VAL A 177 4.38 -17.53 -7.89
C VAL A 177 5.05 -17.03 -6.60
N VAL A 178 5.71 -17.93 -5.87
CA VAL A 178 6.50 -17.59 -4.69
C VAL A 178 7.77 -16.85 -5.10
N LYS A 179 7.83 -15.55 -4.79
CA LYS A 179 9.03 -14.72 -5.04
C LYS A 179 10.03 -14.94 -3.92
N ARG A 180 11.00 -15.81 -4.18
CA ARG A 180 12.18 -15.92 -3.31
C ARG A 180 13.00 -14.65 -3.44
N LYS A 181 13.00 -13.81 -2.42
CA LYS A 181 13.99 -12.73 -2.31
C LYS A 181 15.38 -13.37 -2.35
N LYS A 182 16.14 -13.16 -3.43
CA LYS A 182 17.59 -13.31 -3.35
C LYS A 182 18.01 -12.42 -2.20
N LYS A 183 18.73 -12.96 -1.21
CA LYS A 183 19.46 -12.14 -0.24
C LYS A 183 20.41 -11.27 -1.06
N MET A 184 19.95 -10.09 -1.47
CA MET A 184 20.83 -8.97 -1.72
C MET A 184 21.51 -8.78 -0.37
N ARG A 185 22.76 -9.23 -0.26
CA ARG A 185 23.66 -8.70 0.76
C ARG A 185 23.62 -7.21 0.48
N ILE A 186 22.82 -6.49 1.24
CA ILE A 186 22.87 -5.04 1.29
C ILE A 186 24.28 -4.78 1.79
N HIS A 187 25.18 -4.57 0.83
CA HIS A 187 26.29 -3.68 1.00
C HIS A 187 25.63 -2.40 1.50
N PHE A 188 25.65 -2.27 2.82
CA PHE A 188 25.85 -0.99 3.45
C PHE A 188 26.91 -0.28 2.60
N LEU A 189 26.71 0.99 2.29
CA LEU A 189 27.83 1.86 1.96
C LEU A 189 28.74 1.88 3.20
N GLY A 190 29.51 0.82 3.36
CA GLY A 190 30.55 0.65 4.34
C GLY A 190 31.78 1.28 3.72
N LEU A 191 32.27 2.29 4.42
CA LEU A 191 33.65 2.75 4.37
C LEU A 191 34.59 1.57 4.04
N GLU A 192 35.56 1.79 3.15
CA GLU A 192 36.61 0.83 2.81
C GLU A 192 37.14 0.16 4.09
N GLU A 193 36.85 -1.14 4.23
CA GLU A 193 37.40 -1.97 5.28
C GLU A 193 38.80 -2.39 4.81
N ILE A 194 39.82 -1.84 5.46
CA ILE A 194 41.24 -2.18 5.25
C ILE A 194 41.37 -3.70 5.50
N PRO A 195 41.96 -4.49 4.57
CA PRO A 195 42.06 -5.93 4.75
C PRO A 195 43.03 -6.26 5.90
N GLU A 196 42.52 -6.94 6.93
CA GLU A 196 43.35 -7.52 7.99
C GLU A 196 44.26 -8.62 7.41
N GLU A 197 45.57 -8.41 7.53
CA GLU A 197 46.58 -9.43 7.28
C GLU A 197 46.43 -10.55 8.32
N ARG A 198 46.28 -11.79 7.86
CA ARG A 198 46.28 -12.96 8.74
C ARG A 198 47.70 -13.17 9.27
N GLU A 199 47.90 -12.94 10.57
CA GLU A 199 49.05 -13.53 11.26
C GLU A 199 48.89 -15.06 11.25
N VAL A 200 49.83 -15.72 10.59
CA VAL A 200 49.95 -17.17 10.59
C VAL A 200 50.44 -17.55 11.98
N ALA A 201 49.56 -18.11 12.82
CA ALA A 201 49.95 -18.72 14.08
C ALA A 201 50.84 -19.93 13.78
N GLU A 202 52.15 -19.78 14.00
CA GLU A 202 53.08 -20.89 14.08
C GLU A 202 52.69 -21.77 15.28
N GLY A 203 52.46 -23.06 15.01
CA GLY A 203 52.00 -24.02 16.00
C GLY A 203 53.07 -24.29 17.05
N GLU A 204 52.77 -23.95 18.31
CA GLU A 204 53.48 -24.49 19.46
C GLU A 204 53.03 -25.93 19.74
N MET A 205 54.01 -26.83 19.72
CA MET A 205 53.88 -28.26 19.99
C MET A 205 53.26 -28.55 21.36
N GLY A 206 52.31 -29.49 21.39
CA GLY A 206 51.86 -30.12 22.64
C GLY A 206 52.96 -30.98 23.28
N SER A 207 53.01 -30.92 24.61
CA SER A 207 53.80 -31.78 25.50
C SER A 207 53.38 -33.25 25.44
N ASP A 208 54.31 -34.18 25.66
CA ASP A 208 54.19 -35.20 26.74
C ASP A 208 55.54 -35.90 27.04
N GLY A 209 55.72 -36.36 28.28
CA GLY A 209 56.89 -37.09 28.77
C GLY A 209 56.74 -38.62 28.82
N GLY A 210 57.80 -39.30 29.30
CA GLY A 210 57.92 -40.76 29.56
C GLY A 210 58.71 -41.50 28.47
N ASP A 211 59.80 -42.24 28.72
CA ASP A 211 60.18 -43.14 29.82
C ASP A 211 61.73 -43.21 29.91
#